data_AF-A0A072VJ42-F1
#
_entry.id   AF-A0A072VJ42-F1
#
_cell.length_a   1.000
_cell.length_b   1.000
_cell.length_c   1.000
_cell.angle_alpha   90.00
_cell.angle_beta   90.00
_cell.angle_gamma   90.00
#
_symmetry.space_group_name_H-M   'P 1'
#
loop_
_entity.id
_entity.type
_entity.pdbx_description
1 polymer ?
#
loop_
_entity_poly.entity_id
_entity_poly.type
_entity_poly.pdbx_seq_one_letter_code
_entity_poly.pdbx_strand_id
1 'polypeptide(L)'
;MADDDDDEMKTGECKITDLSCIRLHHSQNHTVFSQPLSETTVKNEQPLPPTGDEAPILPEEVLFDILLRLPVRSLLQLKLVCKSWKTLISNSQFTKTHLLTSSTAYPQLFSGDDREIVCYAVKPLLENPSTLVQPVTIGMTHRYGILGSCNGLLCLYDDSQSNFRLWNPLINLKSDTFPIVASFDKKLVTYHGFGYDQVNDKYKLLLFVHNQDDFTERITRIYTFGENSWTTLQNFPSYPSMWSGKFVSGTLNWIVSKNAVNSNQRVILSVDLEKETYGELLLPQHDGYRVCDPIMYVLSNCLCVCSDNHSETHLAVWIMKEYGVAESWTILTIISHEKLFWGRPRHPIVEPLFVSKDGVLLLRTMRSKLVLCNLNNGGVDYPRTSDILGTGRELHIYYESLVSPF
;
A
#
# COMPACT_ATOMS: atom_id res chain seq x y z
N MET A 1 25.61 40.85 27.51
CA MET A 1 24.91 41.18 26.27
C MET A 1 25.33 40.14 25.26
N ALA A 2 24.65 39.00 25.30
CA ALA A 2 24.64 37.99 24.27
C ALA A 2 23.16 37.92 23.89
N ASP A 3 22.84 38.28 22.66
CA ASP A 3 21.48 38.25 22.15
C ASP A 3 21.20 36.82 21.66
N ASP A 4 20.21 36.20 22.30
CA ASP A 4 19.50 35.02 21.83
C ASP A 4 18.63 35.44 20.64
N ASP A 5 18.94 34.94 19.43
CA ASP A 5 17.98 34.93 18.32
C ASP A 5 17.34 33.53 18.28
N ASP A 6 16.26 33.39 19.04
CA ASP A 6 15.23 32.36 18.85
C ASP A 6 14.47 32.69 17.57
N ASP A 7 14.95 32.16 16.44
CA ASP A 7 14.23 32.26 15.16
C ASP A 7 13.10 31.21 15.16
N GLU A 8 11.92 31.68 15.55
CA GLU A 8 10.67 30.91 15.61
C GLU A 8 10.29 30.42 14.20
N MET A 9 10.68 29.18 13.91
CA MET A 9 10.49 28.47 12.65
C MET A 9 9.00 28.36 12.32
N LYS A 10 8.50 29.22 11.41
CA LYS A 10 7.13 29.10 10.88
C LYS A 10 7.02 27.88 9.96
N THR A 11 6.61 26.76 10.56
CA THR A 11 6.32 25.50 9.88
C THR A 11 5.01 25.59 9.11
N GLY A 12 5.04 25.26 7.82
CA GLY A 12 3.83 24.90 7.08
C GLY A 12 3.34 23.53 7.55
N GLU A 13 2.68 23.46 8.70
CA GLU A 13 2.22 22.19 9.28
C GLU A 13 1.11 21.54 8.43
N CYS A 14 1.29 20.27 8.09
CA CYS A 14 0.26 19.45 7.50
C CYS A 14 -0.80 19.09 8.55
N LYS A 15 -2.03 19.59 8.40
CA LYS A 15 -3.13 19.18 9.29
C LYS A 15 -3.59 17.78 8.92
N ILE A 16 -3.86 16.93 9.91
CA ILE A 16 -4.34 15.54 9.71
C ILE A 16 -5.60 15.48 8.82
N THR A 17 -6.44 16.52 8.88
CA THR A 17 -7.62 16.69 8.01
C THR A 17 -7.26 16.64 6.53
N ASP A 18 -6.09 17.14 6.14
CA ASP A 18 -5.63 17.17 4.75
C ASP A 18 -5.36 15.76 4.22
N LEU A 19 -4.82 14.86 5.07
CA LEU A 19 -4.61 13.45 4.71
C LEU A 19 -5.93 12.69 4.50
N SER A 20 -6.96 13.04 5.27
CA SER A 20 -8.30 12.47 5.07
C SER A 20 -8.98 12.97 3.79
N CYS A 21 -8.70 14.21 3.37
CA CYS A 21 -9.15 14.78 2.11
C CYS A 21 -8.42 14.20 0.89
N ILE A 22 -7.11 13.91 0.99
CA ILE A 22 -6.35 13.28 -0.11
C ILE A 22 -6.91 11.89 -0.45
N ARG A 23 -7.36 11.11 0.55
CA ARG A 23 -8.05 9.83 0.33
C ARG A 23 -9.33 9.97 -0.50
N LEU A 24 -9.99 11.13 -0.47
CA LEU A 24 -11.24 11.42 -1.20
C LEU A 24 -11.00 12.11 -2.55
N HIS A 25 -9.96 12.94 -2.69
CA HIS A 25 -9.67 13.63 -3.95
C HIS A 25 -9.12 12.69 -5.03
N HIS A 26 -8.30 11.69 -4.65
CA HIS A 26 -7.90 10.64 -5.59
C HIS A 26 -9.08 9.74 -6.04
N SER A 27 -10.24 9.80 -5.37
CA SER A 27 -11.42 8.99 -5.73
C SER A 27 -12.46 9.71 -6.61
N GLN A 28 -12.29 11.00 -6.93
CA GLN A 28 -13.32 11.76 -7.68
C GLN A 28 -13.07 11.89 -9.20
N ASN A 29 -12.01 11.30 -9.75
CA ASN A 29 -11.79 11.31 -11.21
C ASN A 29 -12.54 10.17 -11.93
N HIS A 30 -13.86 10.05 -11.75
CA HIS A 30 -14.69 9.17 -12.58
C HIS A 30 -15.85 9.91 -13.24
N THR A 31 -15.82 9.88 -14.57
CA THR A 31 -16.84 10.34 -15.50
C THR A 31 -18.16 9.59 -15.28
N VAL A 32 -19.23 10.32 -14.99
CA VAL A 32 -20.60 9.79 -14.94
C VAL A 32 -21.03 9.41 -16.36
N PHE A 33 -21.09 8.13 -16.66
CA PHE A 33 -21.73 7.62 -17.88
C PHE A 33 -23.16 7.21 -17.56
N SER A 34 -24.10 8.12 -17.83
CA SER A 34 -25.53 7.81 -17.90
C SER A 34 -25.86 7.30 -19.30
N GLN A 35 -26.35 6.05 -19.42
CA GLN A 35 -27.08 5.60 -20.61
C GLN A 35 -28.57 5.43 -20.27
N PRO A 36 -29.50 5.85 -21.14
CA PRO A 36 -30.93 5.68 -20.92
C PRO A 36 -31.40 4.31 -21.41
N LEU A 37 -32.22 3.64 -20.60
CA LEU A 37 -32.94 2.42 -20.98
C LEU A 37 -34.20 2.79 -21.78
N SER A 38 -34.33 2.20 -22.96
CA SER A 38 -35.46 2.31 -23.88
C SER A 38 -36.70 1.58 -23.35
N GLU A 39 -37.81 2.31 -23.22
CA GLU A 39 -39.14 1.78 -22.89
C GLU A 39 -39.68 0.88 -24.02
N THR A 40 -40.16 -0.31 -23.67
CA THR A 40 -41.06 -1.08 -24.54
C THR A 40 -42.33 -1.41 -23.77
N THR A 41 -43.46 -0.88 -24.25
CA THR A 41 -44.82 -1.06 -23.74
C THR A 41 -45.27 -2.53 -23.73
N VAL A 42 -45.79 -3.01 -22.60
CA VAL A 42 -46.55 -4.26 -22.48
C VAL A 42 -48.03 -3.95 -22.18
N LYS A 43 -48.93 -4.63 -22.89
CA LYS A 43 -50.39 -4.52 -22.79
C LYS A 43 -50.92 -5.12 -21.48
N ASN A 44 -51.97 -4.47 -20.97
CA ASN A 44 -52.80 -4.78 -19.81
C ASN A 44 -53.38 -6.21 -19.77
N GLU A 45 -53.24 -6.88 -18.61
CA GLU A 45 -54.26 -7.77 -18.04
C GLU A 45 -54.39 -7.51 -16.53
N GLN A 46 -55.62 -7.56 -16.01
CA GLN A 46 -56.05 -7.09 -14.68
C GLN A 46 -55.63 -8.02 -13.51
N PRO A 47 -55.53 -7.51 -12.26
CA PRO A 47 -54.94 -8.23 -11.14
C PRO A 47 -55.96 -9.03 -10.28
N LEU A 48 -55.51 -10.17 -9.77
CA LEU A 48 -56.13 -10.93 -8.67
C LEU A 48 -55.78 -10.30 -7.29
N PRO A 49 -56.60 -10.51 -6.25
CA PRO A 49 -56.51 -9.74 -4.99
C PRO A 49 -55.27 -10.09 -4.16
N PRO A 50 -54.70 -9.15 -3.37
CA PRO A 50 -53.49 -9.38 -2.61
C PRO A 50 -53.82 -10.18 -1.36
N THR A 51 -53.27 -11.39 -1.26
CA THR A 51 -53.22 -12.14 0.00
C THR A 51 -51.77 -12.27 0.44
N GLY A 52 -51.47 -11.64 1.58
CA GLY A 52 -50.19 -11.73 2.28
C GLY A 52 -49.44 -10.40 2.25
N ASP A 53 -49.16 -9.86 3.44
CA ASP A 53 -48.26 -8.71 3.64
C ASP A 53 -46.96 -8.92 2.84
N GLU A 54 -46.83 -8.28 1.68
CA GLU A 54 -45.56 -8.18 0.98
C GLU A 54 -44.64 -7.34 1.87
N ALA A 55 -43.64 -7.99 2.45
CA ALA A 55 -42.57 -7.30 3.15
C ALA A 55 -42.02 -6.19 2.22
N PRO A 56 -41.84 -4.95 2.71
CA PRO A 56 -41.41 -3.85 1.85
C PRO A 56 -40.12 -4.22 1.14
N ILE A 57 -40.19 -4.28 -0.19
CA ILE A 57 -39.03 -4.57 -1.04
C ILE A 57 -38.14 -3.34 -1.02
N LEU A 58 -36.97 -3.46 -0.41
CA LEU A 58 -35.97 -2.40 -0.40
C LEU A 58 -35.47 -2.17 -1.84
N PRO A 59 -35.42 -0.92 -2.34
CA PRO A 59 -34.85 -0.63 -3.66
C PRO A 59 -33.41 -1.13 -3.78
N GLU A 60 -33.02 -1.61 -4.97
CA GLU A 60 -31.70 -2.22 -5.20
C GLU A 60 -30.55 -1.24 -4.92
N GLU A 61 -30.73 0.05 -5.22
CA GLU A 61 -29.76 1.11 -4.93
C GLU A 61 -29.51 1.27 -3.42
N VAL A 62 -30.58 1.26 -2.63
CA VAL A 62 -30.48 1.38 -1.17
C VAL A 62 -29.82 0.12 -0.59
N LEU A 63 -30.15 -1.06 -1.13
CA LEU A 63 -29.49 -2.30 -0.75
C LEU A 63 -27.99 -2.26 -1.07
N PHE A 64 -27.62 -1.79 -2.26
CA PHE A 64 -26.23 -1.62 -2.69
C PHE A 64 -25.45 -0.75 -1.69
N ASP A 65 -26.00 0.41 -1.34
CA ASP A 65 -25.38 1.34 -0.38
C ASP A 65 -25.27 0.77 1.04
N ILE A 66 -26.28 0.03 1.50
CA ILE A 66 -26.22 -0.65 2.80
C ILE A 66 -25.09 -1.68 2.80
N LEU A 67 -25.02 -2.53 1.77
CA LEU A 67 -24.01 -3.58 1.66
C LEU A 67 -22.60 -2.98 1.54
N LEU A 68 -22.43 -1.87 0.82
CA LEU A 68 -21.12 -1.19 0.70
C LEU A 68 -20.52 -0.76 2.03
N ARG A 69 -21.34 -0.52 3.06
CA ARG A 69 -20.89 -0.10 4.39
C ARG A 69 -20.48 -1.27 5.28
N LEU A 70 -20.74 -2.50 4.86
CA LEU A 70 -20.47 -3.68 5.66
C LEU A 70 -19.02 -4.14 5.53
N PRO A 71 -18.43 -4.71 6.60
CA PRO A 71 -17.13 -5.37 6.52
C PRO A 71 -17.16 -6.53 5.52
N VAL A 72 -16.02 -6.80 4.89
CA VAL A 72 -15.89 -7.87 3.88
C VAL A 72 -16.34 -9.23 4.43
N ARG A 73 -16.00 -9.56 5.69
CA ARG A 73 -16.41 -10.83 6.32
C ARG A 73 -17.93 -10.99 6.38
N SER A 74 -18.65 -9.91 6.72
CA SER A 74 -20.11 -9.91 6.71
C SER A 74 -20.63 -10.11 5.30
N LEU A 75 -20.05 -9.42 4.31
CA LEU A 75 -20.43 -9.57 2.90
C LEU A 75 -20.26 -11.01 2.38
N LEU A 76 -19.19 -11.70 2.77
CA LEU A 76 -18.98 -13.10 2.43
C LEU A 76 -20.08 -14.02 3.00
N GLN A 77 -20.54 -13.76 4.22
CA GLN A 77 -21.67 -14.49 4.81
C GLN A 77 -22.98 -14.16 4.08
N LEU A 78 -23.19 -12.90 3.72
CA LEU A 78 -24.41 -12.44 3.03
C LEU A 78 -24.53 -13.01 1.61
N LYS A 79 -23.41 -13.33 0.93
CA LYS A 79 -23.42 -14.09 -0.33
C LYS A 79 -24.11 -15.45 -0.21
N LEU A 80 -24.25 -16.01 0.99
CA LEU A 80 -24.89 -17.31 1.23
C LEU A 80 -26.40 -17.20 1.50
N VAL A 81 -26.91 -15.99 1.74
CA VAL A 81 -28.32 -15.77 2.12
C VAL A 81 -29.27 -15.94 0.94
N CYS A 82 -29.00 -15.27 -0.19
CA CYS A 82 -29.83 -15.39 -1.39
C CYS A 82 -29.05 -15.14 -2.69
N LYS A 83 -29.62 -15.57 -3.82
CA LYS A 83 -29.00 -15.41 -5.15
C LYS A 83 -28.80 -13.95 -5.54
N SER A 84 -29.76 -13.08 -5.22
CA SER A 84 -29.68 -11.65 -5.51
C SER A 84 -28.47 -11.01 -4.83
N TRP A 85 -28.30 -11.21 -3.52
CA TRP A 85 -27.15 -10.67 -2.77
C TRP A 85 -25.83 -11.26 -3.23
N LYS A 86 -25.80 -12.57 -3.54
CA LYS A 86 -24.61 -13.20 -4.13
C LYS A 86 -24.19 -12.52 -5.43
N THR A 87 -25.14 -12.26 -6.34
CA THR A 87 -24.88 -11.58 -7.61
C THR A 87 -24.42 -10.14 -7.40
N LEU A 88 -25.10 -9.39 -6.54
CA LEU A 88 -24.78 -7.99 -6.23
C LEU A 88 -23.37 -7.83 -5.64
N ILE A 89 -23.04 -8.63 -4.62
CA ILE A 89 -21.74 -8.55 -3.92
C ILE A 89 -20.60 -9.12 -4.80
N SER A 90 -20.91 -9.99 -5.75
CA SER A 90 -19.89 -10.54 -6.68
C SER A 90 -19.71 -9.68 -7.94
N ASN A 91 -20.48 -8.62 -8.10
CA ASN A 91 -20.32 -7.66 -9.18
C ASN A 91 -18.97 -6.93 -9.07
N SER A 92 -18.29 -6.71 -10.20
CA SER A 92 -16.99 -6.04 -10.23
C SER A 92 -17.07 -4.58 -9.79
N GLN A 93 -18.13 -3.87 -10.16
CA GLN A 93 -18.39 -2.50 -9.72
C GLN A 93 -18.62 -2.43 -8.21
N PHE A 94 -19.37 -3.39 -7.64
CA PHE A 94 -19.52 -3.49 -6.19
C PHE A 94 -18.16 -3.69 -5.52
N THR A 95 -17.34 -4.60 -6.04
CA THR A 95 -16.00 -4.90 -5.50
C THR A 95 -15.08 -3.68 -5.54
N LYS A 96 -15.04 -2.95 -6.67
CA LYS A 96 -14.24 -1.73 -6.83
C LYS A 96 -14.72 -0.61 -5.89
N THR A 97 -16.03 -0.38 -5.82
CA THR A 97 -16.61 0.66 -4.95
C THR A 97 -16.41 0.34 -3.48
N HIS A 98 -16.57 -0.93 -3.10
CA HIS A 98 -16.31 -1.41 -1.74
C HIS A 98 -14.84 -1.24 -1.37
N LEU A 99 -13.90 -1.60 -2.25
CA LEU A 99 -12.46 -1.42 -2.03
C LEU A 99 -12.09 0.05 -1.77
N LEU A 100 -12.63 0.97 -2.56
CA LEU A 100 -12.40 2.41 -2.38
C LEU A 100 -12.93 2.88 -1.02
N THR A 101 -14.08 2.35 -0.59
CA THR A 101 -14.71 2.71 0.69
C THR A 101 -14.00 2.05 1.90
N SER A 102 -13.59 0.79 1.75
CA SER A 102 -12.94 -0.03 2.78
C SER A 102 -11.49 0.39 3.05
N SER A 103 -10.87 1.15 2.16
CA SER A 103 -9.58 1.82 2.37
C SER A 103 -9.57 2.74 3.61
N THR A 104 -10.74 3.06 4.16
CA THR A 104 -10.90 3.82 5.41
C THR A 104 -10.90 2.97 6.68
N ALA A 105 -10.96 1.63 6.55
CA ALA A 105 -10.87 0.70 7.66
C ALA A 105 -9.43 0.52 8.15
N TYR A 106 -9.26 -0.03 9.35
CA TYR A 106 -7.93 -0.36 9.87
C TYR A 106 -7.32 -1.53 9.07
N PRO A 107 -6.07 -1.40 8.61
CA PRO A 107 -5.41 -2.48 7.88
C PRO A 107 -4.93 -3.60 8.82
N GLN A 108 -4.40 -4.64 8.20
CA GLN A 108 -3.58 -5.66 8.82
C GLN A 108 -2.13 -5.52 8.36
N LEU A 109 -1.18 -5.86 9.23
CA LEU A 109 0.23 -5.97 8.90
C LEU A 109 0.53 -7.41 8.54
N PHE A 110 1.10 -7.68 7.37
CA PHE A 110 1.53 -9.01 6.94
C PHE A 110 3.05 -9.10 6.87
N SER A 111 3.57 -10.26 7.28
CA SER A 111 4.98 -10.63 7.15
C SER A 111 5.08 -12.11 6.76
N GLY A 112 5.99 -12.47 5.87
CA GLY A 112 6.31 -13.88 5.62
C GLY A 112 7.37 -14.37 6.59
N ASP A 113 7.18 -15.48 7.29
CA ASP A 113 8.15 -16.11 8.19
C ASP A 113 8.37 -17.59 7.83
N ASP A 114 9.54 -17.92 7.29
CA ASP A 114 9.88 -19.23 6.72
C ASP A 114 8.72 -19.90 5.93
N ARG A 115 8.02 -20.88 6.52
CA ARG A 115 6.87 -21.59 5.96
C ARG A 115 5.53 -21.12 6.54
N GLU A 116 5.48 -19.88 7.02
CA GLU A 116 4.33 -19.27 7.65
C GLU A 116 4.15 -17.86 7.09
N ILE A 117 2.91 -17.39 7.04
CA ILE A 117 2.63 -15.97 6.90
C ILE A 117 1.90 -15.52 8.15
N VAL A 118 2.40 -14.45 8.74
CA VAL A 118 1.94 -13.91 10.01
C VAL A 118 1.22 -12.60 9.75
N CYS A 119 0.07 -12.38 10.38
CA CYS A 119 -0.61 -11.10 10.34
C CYS A 119 -1.05 -10.54 11.69
N TYR A 120 -1.03 -9.21 11.80
CA TYR A 120 -1.45 -8.45 12.97
C TYR A 120 -2.54 -7.45 12.60
N ALA A 121 -3.63 -7.42 13.36
CA ALA A 121 -4.62 -6.36 13.23
C ALA A 121 -4.06 -5.05 13.77
N VAL A 122 -4.17 -3.96 13.01
CA VAL A 122 -3.69 -2.63 13.46
C VAL A 122 -4.62 -2.01 14.50
N LYS A 123 -5.93 -2.24 14.39
CA LYS A 123 -6.93 -1.62 15.29
C LYS A 123 -6.64 -1.87 16.78
N PRO A 124 -6.43 -3.11 17.26
CA PRO A 124 -6.15 -3.35 18.67
C PRO A 124 -4.83 -2.73 19.15
N LEU A 125 -3.82 -2.63 18.26
CA LEU A 125 -2.55 -1.98 18.60
C LEU A 125 -2.76 -0.50 18.94
N LEU A 126 -3.67 0.17 18.24
CA LEU A 126 -3.97 1.59 18.42
C LEU A 126 -4.91 1.85 19.61
N GLU A 127 -5.96 1.04 19.76
CA GLU A 127 -6.98 1.25 20.80
C GLU A 127 -6.50 0.81 22.19
N ASN A 128 -5.68 -0.25 22.28
CA ASN A 128 -5.25 -0.84 23.55
C ASN A 128 -3.76 -1.25 23.48
N PRO A 129 -2.82 -0.30 23.39
CA PRO A 129 -1.39 -0.59 23.20
C PRO A 129 -0.78 -1.42 24.35
N SER A 130 -1.35 -1.35 25.55
CA SER A 130 -0.90 -2.14 26.70
C SER A 130 -1.30 -3.63 26.64
N THR A 131 -2.27 -3.99 25.80
CA THR A 131 -2.73 -5.37 25.66
C THR A 131 -1.85 -6.11 24.65
N LEU A 132 -1.42 -7.32 24.99
CA LEU A 132 -0.64 -8.15 24.09
C LEU A 132 -1.48 -8.56 22.88
N VAL A 133 -1.12 -8.06 21.69
CA VAL A 133 -1.74 -8.46 20.44
C VAL A 133 -1.02 -9.69 19.91
N GLN A 134 -1.74 -10.80 19.85
CA GLN A 134 -1.24 -12.05 19.27
C GLN A 134 -1.41 -12.03 17.75
N PRO A 135 -0.39 -12.49 17.00
CA PRO A 135 -0.54 -12.68 15.57
C PRO A 135 -1.49 -13.81 15.24
N VAL A 136 -2.04 -13.75 14.03
CA VAL A 136 -2.59 -14.92 13.34
C VAL A 136 -1.50 -15.51 12.45
N THR A 137 -1.16 -16.77 12.70
CA THR A 137 -0.19 -17.51 11.89
C THR A 137 -0.93 -18.38 10.88
N ILE A 138 -0.52 -18.29 9.61
CA ILE A 138 -1.07 -19.05 8.50
C ILE A 138 0.03 -19.96 7.98
N GLY A 139 -0.08 -21.27 8.25
CA GLY A 139 0.86 -22.26 7.77
C GLY A 139 0.84 -22.37 6.25
N MET A 140 2.03 -22.41 5.65
CA MET A 140 2.25 -22.52 4.21
C MET A 140 2.94 -23.83 3.86
N THR A 141 2.65 -24.36 2.68
CA THR A 141 3.30 -25.58 2.18
C THR A 141 4.75 -25.33 1.76
N HIS A 142 5.03 -24.12 1.25
CA HIS A 142 6.34 -23.69 0.77
C HIS A 142 6.81 -22.43 1.51
N ARG A 143 8.06 -22.04 1.25
CA ARG A 143 8.63 -20.79 1.74
C ARG A 143 8.17 -19.65 0.87
N TYR A 144 7.35 -18.75 1.43
CA TYR A 144 6.83 -17.60 0.70
C TYR A 144 7.43 -16.29 1.22
N GLY A 145 8.00 -15.52 0.30
CA GLY A 145 8.20 -14.09 0.46
C GLY A 145 6.96 -13.32 -0.01
N ILE A 146 6.78 -12.09 0.46
CA ILE A 146 5.76 -11.17 -0.03
C ILE A 146 6.49 -10.10 -0.86
N LEU A 147 6.14 -9.98 -2.15
CA LEU A 147 6.69 -8.98 -3.07
C LEU A 147 5.93 -7.64 -3.01
N GLY A 148 4.75 -7.64 -2.39
CA GLY A 148 3.95 -6.45 -2.20
C GLY A 148 2.49 -6.74 -1.91
N SER A 149 1.77 -5.68 -1.57
CA SER A 149 0.33 -5.68 -1.31
C SER A 149 -0.31 -4.57 -2.13
N CYS A 150 -1.42 -4.88 -2.81
CA CYS A 150 -2.16 -3.91 -3.61
C CYS A 150 -3.64 -4.31 -3.64
N ASN A 151 -4.55 -3.39 -3.34
CA ASN A 151 -6.01 -3.59 -3.48
C ASN A 151 -6.57 -4.83 -2.73
N GLY A 152 -5.92 -5.23 -1.63
CA GLY A 152 -6.27 -6.42 -0.87
C GLY A 152 -5.83 -7.74 -1.50
N LEU A 153 -4.85 -7.70 -2.41
CA LEU A 153 -4.09 -8.84 -2.87
C LEU A 153 -2.65 -8.76 -2.38
N LEU A 154 -2.09 -9.90 -2.00
CA LEU A 154 -0.66 -10.09 -1.76
C LEU A 154 -0.05 -10.77 -2.98
N CYS A 155 1.08 -10.25 -3.45
CA CYS A 155 1.91 -10.93 -4.43
C CYS A 155 2.94 -11.78 -3.67
N LEU A 156 2.81 -13.10 -3.77
CA LEU A 156 3.67 -14.06 -3.07
C LEU A 156 4.76 -14.56 -4.02
N TYR A 157 5.97 -14.73 -3.49
CA TYR A 157 7.10 -15.38 -4.16
C TYR A 157 7.43 -16.70 -3.47
N ASP A 158 7.34 -17.80 -4.20
CA ASP A 158 7.75 -19.12 -3.75
C ASP A 158 9.25 -19.29 -4.00
N ASP A 159 10.05 -19.22 -2.94
CA ASP A 159 11.50 -19.39 -3.05
C ASP A 159 11.88 -20.80 -3.48
N SER A 160 11.08 -21.80 -3.06
CA SER A 160 11.37 -23.21 -3.34
C SER A 160 11.11 -23.61 -4.79
N GLN A 161 10.18 -22.94 -5.45
CA GLN A 161 9.80 -23.22 -6.85
C GLN A 161 10.19 -22.09 -7.82
N SER A 162 10.74 -21.00 -7.30
CA SER A 162 11.07 -19.78 -8.04
C SER A 162 9.91 -19.30 -8.93
N ASN A 163 8.72 -19.24 -8.32
CA ASN A 163 7.49 -18.79 -8.97
C ASN A 163 6.77 -17.75 -8.12
N PHE A 164 5.77 -17.09 -8.68
CA PHE A 164 4.95 -16.15 -7.94
C PHE A 164 3.47 -16.36 -8.22
N ARG A 165 2.63 -15.84 -7.33
CA ARG A 165 1.17 -15.87 -7.46
C ARG A 165 0.50 -14.76 -6.65
N LEU A 166 -0.75 -14.46 -6.98
CA LEU A 166 -1.60 -13.59 -6.18
C LEU A 166 -2.36 -14.39 -5.13
N TRP A 167 -2.56 -13.78 -3.96
CA TRP A 167 -3.36 -14.35 -2.89
C TRP A 167 -4.21 -13.27 -2.23
N ASN A 168 -5.50 -13.55 -2.08
CA ASN A 168 -6.37 -12.83 -1.16
C ASN A 168 -6.55 -13.72 0.09
N PRO A 169 -5.89 -13.41 1.23
CA PRO A 169 -6.03 -14.16 2.47
C PRO A 169 -7.46 -14.25 3.00
N LEU A 170 -8.27 -13.21 2.78
CA LEU A 170 -9.56 -13.06 3.42
C LEU A 170 -10.64 -13.94 2.78
N ILE A 171 -10.63 -14.04 1.45
CA ILE A 171 -11.51 -14.95 0.70
C ILE A 171 -10.84 -16.30 0.41
N ASN A 172 -9.58 -16.46 0.85
CA ASN A 172 -8.72 -17.62 0.66
C ASN A 172 -8.62 -18.09 -0.81
N LEU A 173 -8.59 -17.15 -1.76
CA LEU A 173 -8.38 -17.45 -3.18
C LEU A 173 -6.95 -17.14 -3.58
N LYS A 174 -6.35 -18.04 -4.37
CA LYS A 174 -5.00 -17.92 -4.92
C LYS A 174 -5.06 -18.05 -6.44
N SER A 175 -4.38 -17.18 -7.18
CA SER A 175 -4.22 -17.34 -8.64
C SER A 175 -3.38 -18.58 -8.95
N ASP A 176 -3.29 -18.97 -10.21
CA ASP A 176 -2.27 -19.92 -10.67
C ASP A 176 -0.84 -19.45 -10.33
N THR A 177 0.12 -20.39 -10.33
CA THR A 177 1.54 -20.10 -10.12
C THR A 177 2.22 -19.80 -11.45
N PHE A 178 3.07 -18.80 -11.45
CA PHE A 178 3.78 -18.35 -12.64
C PHE A 178 5.28 -18.41 -12.42
N PRO A 179 6.03 -19.19 -13.22
CA PRO A 179 7.46 -19.34 -13.01
C PRO A 179 8.14 -18.00 -13.27
N ILE A 180 9.06 -17.61 -12.38
CA ILE A 180 10.06 -16.60 -12.72
C ILE A 180 10.98 -17.22 -13.77
N VAL A 181 11.54 -18.40 -13.45
CA VAL A 181 12.77 -18.93 -14.07
C VAL A 181 12.61 -19.52 -15.48
N ALA A 182 11.42 -19.94 -15.90
CA ALA A 182 11.24 -20.65 -17.18
C ALA A 182 11.68 -19.83 -18.42
N SER A 183 11.96 -18.52 -18.27
CA SER A 183 12.51 -17.66 -19.33
C SER A 183 13.91 -17.07 -19.04
N PHE A 184 14.57 -17.45 -17.93
CA PHE A 184 15.74 -16.75 -17.39
C PHE A 184 16.87 -17.66 -16.90
N ASP A 185 17.34 -18.59 -17.74
CA ASP A 185 18.55 -19.36 -17.40
C ASP A 185 19.68 -18.42 -16.97
N LYS A 186 20.12 -18.59 -15.72
CA LYS A 186 21.19 -17.82 -15.03
C LYS A 186 20.89 -16.34 -14.70
N LYS A 187 19.64 -15.92 -14.45
CA LYS A 187 19.37 -14.54 -13.97
C LYS A 187 18.81 -14.48 -12.54
N LEU A 188 19.23 -13.49 -11.77
CA LEU A 188 18.79 -13.24 -10.39
C LEU A 188 17.92 -11.98 -10.31
N VAL A 189 16.83 -12.05 -9.53
CA VAL A 189 15.97 -10.90 -9.21
C VAL A 189 16.66 -10.05 -8.15
N THR A 190 16.86 -8.76 -8.41
CA THR A 190 17.48 -7.80 -7.47
C THR A 190 16.48 -6.84 -6.86
N TYR A 191 15.52 -6.39 -7.65
CA TYR A 191 14.51 -5.43 -7.24
C TYR A 191 13.17 -5.86 -7.81
N HIS A 192 12.11 -5.48 -7.12
CA HIS A 192 10.75 -5.80 -7.54
C HIS A 192 9.80 -4.67 -7.19
N GLY A 193 8.63 -4.65 -7.84
CA GLY A 193 7.52 -3.80 -7.45
C GLY A 193 6.21 -4.40 -7.92
N PHE A 194 5.22 -4.41 -7.04
CA PHE A 194 3.89 -4.94 -7.32
C PHE A 194 2.87 -3.81 -7.26
N GLY A 195 2.02 -3.71 -8.28
CA GLY A 195 1.04 -2.64 -8.38
C GLY A 195 -0.12 -2.98 -9.31
N TYR A 196 -0.96 -1.98 -9.53
CA TYR A 196 -2.19 -2.10 -10.30
C TYR A 196 -2.26 -1.00 -11.36
N ASP A 197 -2.43 -1.43 -12.59
CA ASP A 197 -2.79 -0.62 -13.74
C ASP A 197 -4.31 -0.44 -13.76
N GLN A 198 -4.74 0.72 -13.27
CA GLN A 198 -6.15 1.07 -13.11
C GLN A 198 -6.89 1.27 -14.44
N VAL A 199 -6.17 1.58 -15.52
CA VAL A 199 -6.78 1.84 -16.84
C VAL A 199 -7.08 0.52 -17.53
N ASN A 200 -6.14 -0.42 -17.50
CA ASN A 200 -6.32 -1.73 -18.12
C ASN A 200 -6.96 -2.77 -17.18
N ASP A 201 -7.20 -2.40 -15.91
CA ASP A 201 -7.74 -3.28 -14.87
C ASP A 201 -6.85 -4.52 -14.65
N LYS A 202 -5.54 -4.31 -14.61
CA LYS A 202 -4.54 -5.39 -14.50
C LYS A 202 -3.60 -5.17 -13.34
N TYR A 203 -3.31 -6.25 -12.62
CA TYR A 203 -2.18 -6.26 -11.72
C TYR A 203 -0.90 -6.50 -12.51
N LYS A 204 0.18 -5.84 -12.09
CA LYS A 204 1.50 -5.95 -12.73
C LYS A 204 2.58 -6.19 -11.69
N LEU A 205 3.50 -7.10 -12.01
CA LEU A 205 4.71 -7.36 -11.24
C LEU A 205 5.92 -6.94 -12.07
N LEU A 206 6.62 -5.90 -11.62
CA LEU A 206 7.86 -5.45 -12.22
C LEU A 206 9.03 -6.12 -11.50
N LEU A 207 9.93 -6.73 -12.27
CA LEU A 207 11.15 -7.37 -11.79
C LEU A 207 12.37 -6.77 -12.48
N PHE A 208 13.41 -6.55 -11.68
CA PHE A 208 14.75 -6.25 -12.17
C PHE A 208 15.57 -7.52 -12.10
N VAL A 209 16.05 -7.98 -13.25
CA VAL A 209 16.87 -9.18 -13.35
C VAL A 209 18.25 -8.83 -13.88
N HIS A 210 19.29 -9.43 -13.30
CA HIS A 210 20.65 -9.35 -13.82
C HIS A 210 21.19 -10.74 -14.12
N ASN A 211 22.15 -10.82 -15.04
CA ASN A 211 22.81 -12.08 -15.34
C ASN A 211 23.76 -12.45 -14.19
N GLN A 212 23.71 -13.71 -13.73
CA GLN A 212 24.60 -14.25 -12.70
C GLN A 212 26.07 -14.17 -13.14
N ASP A 213 26.32 -14.36 -14.43
CA ASP A 213 27.67 -14.33 -15.01
C ASP A 213 28.11 -12.90 -15.39
N ASP A 214 27.16 -11.96 -15.51
CA ASP A 214 27.42 -10.55 -15.88
C ASP A 214 26.48 -9.58 -15.15
N PHE A 215 26.98 -8.95 -14.09
CA PHE A 215 26.24 -7.97 -13.28
C PHE A 215 25.99 -6.62 -13.98
N THR A 216 26.56 -6.42 -15.18
CA THR A 216 26.40 -5.18 -15.95
C THR A 216 25.14 -5.19 -16.81
N GLU A 217 24.73 -6.36 -17.33
CA GLU A 217 23.48 -6.50 -18.07
C GLU A 217 22.30 -6.62 -17.11
N ARG A 218 21.41 -5.62 -17.16
CA ARG A 218 20.19 -5.56 -16.36
C ARG A 218 19.02 -5.49 -17.29
N ILE A 219 17.99 -6.27 -17.01
CA ILE A 219 16.75 -6.21 -17.76
C ILE A 219 15.65 -5.90 -16.77
N THR A 220 14.84 -4.91 -17.11
CA THR A 220 13.59 -4.66 -16.41
C THR A 220 12.48 -5.36 -17.16
N ARG A 221 11.68 -6.15 -16.44
CA ARG A 221 10.53 -6.84 -17.00
C ARG A 221 9.28 -6.58 -16.19
N ILE A 222 8.17 -6.52 -16.89
CA ILE A 222 6.84 -6.42 -16.32
C ILE A 222 6.09 -7.68 -16.69
N TYR A 223 5.51 -8.33 -15.69
CA TYR A 223 4.54 -9.38 -15.86
C TYR A 223 3.14 -8.84 -15.64
N THR A 224 2.22 -9.13 -16.55
CA THR A 224 0.80 -8.72 -16.45
C THR A 224 -0.05 -9.93 -16.10
N PHE A 225 -0.70 -9.88 -14.93
CA PHE A 225 -1.56 -10.97 -14.45
C PHE A 225 -2.83 -11.07 -15.29
N GLY A 226 -3.31 -12.31 -15.52
CA GLY A 226 -4.52 -12.61 -16.29
C GLY A 226 -4.29 -12.68 -17.81
N GLU A 227 -3.29 -11.98 -18.34
CA GLU A 227 -2.82 -12.17 -19.73
C GLU A 227 -1.67 -13.16 -19.83
N ASN A 228 -0.97 -13.37 -18.71
CA ASN A 228 0.20 -14.23 -18.60
C ASN A 228 1.33 -13.84 -19.56
N SER A 229 1.48 -12.53 -19.78
CA SER A 229 2.43 -11.92 -20.70
C SER A 229 3.60 -11.27 -19.97
N TRP A 230 4.76 -11.26 -20.62
CA TRP A 230 5.96 -10.56 -20.16
C TRP A 230 6.34 -9.47 -21.16
N THR A 231 6.49 -8.24 -20.67
CA THR A 231 7.06 -7.13 -21.44
C THR A 231 8.45 -6.80 -20.92
N THR A 232 9.38 -6.50 -21.82
CA THR A 232 10.74 -6.04 -21.47
C THR A 232 10.81 -4.53 -21.65
N LEU A 233 11.24 -3.82 -20.61
CA LEU A 233 11.49 -2.38 -20.64
C LEU A 233 12.95 -2.08 -20.95
N GLN A 234 13.19 -0.85 -21.44
CA GLN A 234 14.56 -0.35 -21.59
C GLN A 234 15.31 -0.36 -20.26
N ASN A 235 16.61 -0.60 -20.34
CA ASN A 235 17.43 -0.81 -19.15
C ASN A 235 17.45 0.44 -18.26
N PHE A 236 17.35 0.17 -16.96
CA PHE A 236 17.23 1.17 -15.93
C PHE A 236 18.53 1.99 -15.78
N PRO A 237 18.45 3.33 -15.62
CA PRO A 237 19.63 4.20 -15.67
C PRO A 237 20.51 4.18 -14.40
N SER A 238 20.09 3.49 -13.33
CA SER A 238 20.81 3.50 -12.03
C SER A 238 20.49 2.30 -11.11
N TYR A 239 20.82 2.41 -9.82
CA TYR A 239 20.56 1.43 -8.78
C TYR A 239 19.57 2.02 -7.77
N PRO A 240 18.42 1.36 -7.55
CA PRO A 240 17.53 1.69 -6.45
C PRO A 240 18.22 1.55 -5.08
N SER A 241 17.87 2.43 -4.15
CA SER A 241 18.33 2.36 -2.76
C SER A 241 17.66 1.25 -1.95
N MET A 242 16.49 0.77 -2.39
CA MET A 242 15.73 -0.30 -1.75
C MET A 242 15.27 -1.36 -2.76
N TRP A 243 15.10 -2.59 -2.28
CA TRP A 243 14.67 -3.74 -3.09
C TRP A 243 13.23 -3.65 -3.58
N SER A 244 12.31 -3.16 -2.74
CA SER A 244 10.88 -3.07 -3.04
C SER A 244 10.44 -1.68 -3.51
N GLY A 245 9.80 -1.63 -4.68
CA GLY A 245 9.19 -0.44 -5.26
C GLY A 245 7.89 -0.08 -4.58
N LYS A 246 7.63 1.22 -4.42
CA LYS A 246 6.47 1.74 -3.72
C LYS A 246 5.37 2.12 -4.69
N PHE A 247 4.23 1.42 -4.61
CA PHE A 247 3.08 1.65 -5.47
C PHE A 247 2.23 2.81 -4.98
N VAL A 248 2.08 3.85 -5.81
CA VAL A 248 1.20 5.01 -5.56
C VAL A 248 0.64 5.49 -6.90
N SER A 249 -0.67 5.76 -6.95
CA SER A 249 -1.32 6.43 -8.10
C SER A 249 -1.02 5.79 -9.47
N GLY A 250 -1.04 4.46 -9.57
CA GLY A 250 -0.78 3.75 -10.84
C GLY A 250 0.70 3.62 -11.20
N THR A 251 1.61 4.03 -10.32
CA THR A 251 3.05 4.03 -10.56
C THR A 251 3.82 3.24 -9.52
N LEU A 252 4.98 2.69 -9.90
CA LEU A 252 5.95 2.13 -8.96
C LEU A 252 7.14 3.08 -8.81
N ASN A 253 7.57 3.34 -7.57
CA ASN A 253 8.54 4.39 -7.28
C ASN A 253 9.74 3.88 -6.48
N TRP A 254 10.95 4.34 -6.83
CA TRP A 254 12.21 4.02 -6.15
C TRP A 254 13.08 5.28 -6.02
N ILE A 255 13.81 5.41 -4.91
CA ILE A 255 14.90 6.40 -4.84
C ILE A 255 16.12 5.83 -5.54
N VAL A 256 16.72 6.61 -6.43
CA VAL A 256 17.89 6.22 -7.20
C VAL A 256 18.97 7.30 -7.14
N SER A 257 20.22 6.89 -7.36
CA SER A 257 21.36 7.80 -7.51
C SER A 257 21.45 8.32 -8.95
N LYS A 258 21.59 9.61 -9.19
CA LYS A 258 21.82 10.11 -10.54
C LYS A 258 23.28 9.86 -10.91
N ASN A 259 23.53 9.03 -11.92
CA ASN A 259 24.87 8.67 -12.41
C ASN A 259 25.50 9.83 -13.21
N ALA A 260 25.75 10.97 -12.58
CA ALA A 260 26.63 12.00 -13.15
C ALA A 260 27.94 12.03 -12.35
N VAL A 261 29.06 12.08 -13.07
CA VAL A 261 30.44 11.88 -12.60
C VAL A 261 30.81 12.69 -11.35
N ASN A 262 30.08 13.77 -11.03
CA ASN A 262 30.32 14.66 -9.90
C ASN A 262 29.06 15.04 -9.08
N SER A 263 27.95 14.29 -9.14
CA SER A 263 26.75 14.61 -8.35
C SER A 263 26.29 13.44 -7.48
N ASN A 264 26.19 13.67 -6.16
CA ASN A 264 25.47 12.79 -5.23
C ASN A 264 23.94 13.01 -5.29
N GLN A 265 23.42 13.54 -6.40
CA GLN A 265 22.00 13.86 -6.51
C GLN A 265 21.17 12.57 -6.47
N ARG A 266 20.16 12.55 -5.60
CA ARG A 266 19.15 11.50 -5.52
C ARG A 266 17.86 12.01 -6.15
N VAL A 267 17.16 11.14 -6.86
CA VAL A 267 15.85 11.41 -7.45
C VAL A 267 14.93 10.23 -7.21
N ILE A 268 13.62 10.44 -7.36
CA ILE A 268 12.65 9.37 -7.37
C ILE A 268 12.45 8.97 -8.83
N LEU A 269 12.72 7.72 -9.16
CA LEU A 269 12.32 7.16 -10.44
C LEU A 269 10.94 6.51 -10.29
N SER A 270 10.02 6.89 -11.18
CA SER A 270 8.67 6.34 -11.27
C SER A 270 8.55 5.49 -12.53
N VAL A 271 7.82 4.38 -12.46
CA VAL A 271 7.38 3.60 -13.62
C VAL A 271 5.86 3.68 -13.67
N ASP A 272 5.34 4.28 -14.73
CA ASP A 272 3.91 4.31 -15.03
C ASP A 272 3.48 2.91 -15.51
N LEU A 273 2.56 2.26 -14.78
CA LEU A 273 2.14 0.90 -15.10
C LEU A 273 1.18 0.82 -16.28
N GLU A 274 0.47 1.89 -16.61
CA GLU A 274 -0.41 1.96 -17.78
C GLU A 274 0.43 2.10 -19.05
N LYS A 275 1.31 3.09 -19.07
CA LYS A 275 2.13 3.42 -20.24
C LYS A 275 3.39 2.56 -20.36
N GLU A 276 3.77 1.91 -19.27
CA GLU A 276 5.01 1.16 -19.12
C GLU A 276 6.26 2.01 -19.43
N THR A 277 6.22 3.27 -19.01
CA THR A 277 7.29 4.27 -19.23
C THR A 277 7.89 4.78 -17.93
N TYR A 278 9.15 5.22 -18.01
CA TYR A 278 9.84 5.85 -16.89
C TYR A 278 9.51 7.34 -16.76
N GLY A 279 9.51 7.82 -15.53
CA GLY A 279 9.46 9.23 -15.15
C GLY A 279 10.45 9.50 -14.02
N GLU A 280 10.75 10.79 -13.81
CA GLU A 280 11.60 11.27 -12.72
C GLU A 280 10.81 12.27 -11.90
N LEU A 281 10.83 12.11 -10.58
CA LEU A 281 10.25 13.03 -9.61
C LEU A 281 11.37 13.55 -8.67
N LEU A 282 11.21 14.79 -8.23
CA LEU A 282 12.14 15.40 -7.28
C LEU A 282 11.83 14.96 -5.85
N LEU A 283 12.90 14.75 -5.08
CA LEU A 283 12.82 14.60 -3.63
C LEU A 283 12.43 15.93 -2.97
N PRO A 284 11.87 15.90 -1.75
CA PRO A 284 11.58 17.12 -1.00
C PRO A 284 12.85 17.96 -0.84
N GLN A 285 12.73 19.27 -1.06
CA GLN A 285 13.78 20.25 -0.81
C GLN A 285 13.26 21.22 0.25
N HIS A 286 14.03 21.46 1.31
CA HIS A 286 13.67 22.45 2.31
C HIS A 286 14.91 23.19 2.78
N ASP A 287 14.79 24.51 2.91
CA ASP A 287 15.86 25.36 3.42
C ASP A 287 16.24 24.90 4.83
N GLY A 288 17.53 24.62 5.03
CA GLY A 288 18.08 24.16 6.32
C GLY A 288 18.00 22.65 6.59
N TYR A 289 17.20 21.87 5.86
CA TYR A 289 17.15 20.40 5.99
C TYR A 289 17.76 19.74 4.74
N ARG A 290 19.05 19.40 4.81
CA ARG A 290 19.63 18.49 3.82
C ARG A 290 19.08 17.10 4.09
N VAL A 291 18.40 16.54 3.09
CA VAL A 291 17.92 15.16 3.07
C VAL A 291 19.15 14.24 3.06
N CYS A 292 19.51 13.70 4.22
CA CYS A 292 20.54 12.67 4.38
C CYS A 292 19.89 11.29 4.28
N ASP A 293 20.46 10.42 3.43
CA ASP A 293 20.06 9.02 3.23
C ASP A 293 18.54 8.75 3.21
N PRO A 294 17.79 9.36 2.26
CA PRO A 294 16.34 9.27 2.24
C PRO A 294 15.86 7.84 1.96
N ILE A 295 14.86 7.42 2.74
CA ILE A 295 14.16 6.15 2.56
C ILE A 295 12.70 6.42 2.21
N MET A 296 12.18 5.71 1.20
CA MET A 296 10.83 5.92 0.68
C MET A 296 9.85 4.87 1.18
N TYR A 297 8.65 5.31 1.55
CA TYR A 297 7.54 4.48 1.98
C TYR A 297 6.22 4.95 1.35
N VAL A 298 5.14 4.24 1.64
CA VAL A 298 3.77 4.68 1.32
C VAL A 298 3.04 4.91 2.62
N LEU A 299 2.45 6.09 2.79
CA LEU A 299 1.63 6.42 3.95
C LEU A 299 0.33 7.07 3.49
N SER A 300 -0.81 6.49 3.86
CA SER A 300 -2.13 6.96 3.42
C SER A 300 -2.25 7.14 1.89
N ASN A 301 -1.77 6.17 1.12
CA ASN A 301 -1.72 6.20 -0.35
C ASN A 301 -0.90 7.36 -0.96
N CYS A 302 -0.07 8.03 -0.16
CA CYS A 302 0.85 9.07 -0.63
C CYS A 302 2.28 8.54 -0.59
N LEU A 303 3.15 9.09 -1.44
CA LEU A 303 4.59 8.88 -1.29
C LEU A 303 5.08 9.56 -0.01
N CYS A 304 5.85 8.82 0.77
CA CYS A 304 6.43 9.26 2.01
C CYS A 304 7.96 9.14 1.92
N VAL A 305 8.69 10.15 2.40
CA VAL A 305 10.15 10.10 2.51
C VAL A 305 10.55 10.35 3.96
N CYS A 306 11.27 9.41 4.54
CA CYS A 306 11.92 9.55 5.83
C CYS A 306 13.36 9.99 5.61
N SER A 307 13.79 11.02 6.33
CA SER A 307 15.18 11.46 6.30
C SER A 307 15.59 12.07 7.63
N ASP A 308 16.82 11.78 8.04
CA ASP A 308 17.42 12.37 9.23
C ASP A 308 17.89 13.79 8.96
N ASN A 309 17.85 14.61 10.01
CA ASN A 309 18.51 15.91 9.98
C ASN A 309 20.04 15.76 9.96
N HIS A 310 20.77 16.84 9.63
CA HIS A 310 22.23 16.80 9.53
C HIS A 310 22.93 16.33 10.82
N SER A 311 22.35 16.60 11.98
CA SER A 311 22.90 16.14 13.27
C SER A 311 22.46 14.72 13.66
N GLU A 312 21.64 14.06 12.86
CA GLU A 312 21.09 12.72 13.10
C GLU A 312 20.42 12.59 14.48
N THR A 313 19.69 13.63 14.87
CA THR A 313 18.94 13.70 16.14
C THR A 313 17.44 13.63 15.95
N HIS A 314 16.95 13.97 14.75
CA HIS A 314 15.53 14.01 14.43
C HIS A 314 15.27 13.35 13.07
N LEU A 315 14.19 12.60 13.02
CA LEU A 315 13.63 12.03 11.80
C LEU A 315 12.53 12.96 11.28
N ALA A 316 12.70 13.48 10.07
CA ALA A 316 11.64 14.17 9.35
C ALA A 316 10.87 13.18 8.47
N VAL A 317 9.54 13.19 8.59
CA VAL A 317 8.63 12.40 7.76
C VAL A 317 7.95 13.33 6.78
N TRP A 318 8.32 13.23 5.51
CA TRP A 318 7.77 14.02 4.40
C TRP A 318 6.66 13.26 3.69
N ILE A 319 5.64 13.96 3.23
CA ILE A 319 4.56 13.40 2.41
C ILE A 319 4.30 14.27 1.19
N MET A 320 4.13 13.63 0.03
CA MET A 320 3.75 14.30 -1.22
C MET A 320 2.22 14.31 -1.27
N LYS A 321 1.60 15.47 -1.02
CA LYS A 321 0.13 15.58 -0.96
C LYS A 321 -0.53 15.30 -2.31
N GLU A 322 0.11 15.73 -3.39
CA GLU A 322 -0.35 15.54 -4.76
C GLU A 322 0.71 14.78 -5.53
N TYR A 323 0.41 13.53 -5.89
CA TYR A 323 1.38 12.66 -6.57
C TYR A 323 1.90 13.33 -7.87
N GLY A 324 3.22 13.41 -8.00
CA GLY A 324 3.90 13.99 -9.15
C GLY A 324 4.15 15.50 -9.06
N VAL A 325 3.58 16.20 -8.07
CA VAL A 325 3.75 17.65 -7.88
C VAL A 325 4.81 17.90 -6.81
N ALA A 326 5.99 18.37 -7.20
CA ALA A 326 7.14 18.53 -6.31
C ALA A 326 6.87 19.56 -5.19
N GLU A 327 6.12 20.61 -5.50
CA GLU A 327 5.74 21.68 -4.56
C GLU A 327 4.74 21.19 -3.50
N SER A 328 4.16 20.00 -3.67
CA SER A 328 3.21 19.41 -2.73
C SER A 328 3.87 18.64 -1.58
N TRP A 329 5.20 18.52 -1.59
CA TRP A 329 5.95 17.95 -0.47
C TRP A 329 5.76 18.81 0.79
N THR A 330 5.32 18.18 1.87
CA THR A 330 5.19 18.81 3.19
C THR A 330 5.77 17.91 4.26
N ILE A 331 6.22 18.50 5.36
CA ILE A 331 6.54 17.75 6.56
C ILE A 331 5.22 17.33 7.22
N LEU A 332 5.07 16.02 7.46
CA LEU A 332 3.98 15.49 8.27
C LEU A 332 4.32 15.61 9.76
N THR A 333 5.54 15.25 10.14
CA THR A 333 6.02 15.32 11.52
C THR A 333 7.55 15.25 11.58
N ILE A 334 8.11 15.76 12.68
CA ILE A 334 9.51 15.63 13.05
C ILE A 334 9.57 14.92 14.40
N ILE A 335 10.28 13.81 14.46
CA ILE A 335 10.33 12.94 15.64
C ILE A 335 11.77 12.88 16.14
N SER A 336 11.98 13.21 17.42
CA SER A 336 13.29 13.06 18.06
C SER A 336 13.66 11.58 18.17
N HIS A 337 14.89 11.25 17.81
CA HIS A 337 15.47 9.91 17.95
C HIS A 337 15.53 9.44 19.41
N GLU A 338 15.62 10.37 20.37
CA GLU A 338 15.52 10.04 21.79
C GLU A 338 14.20 9.31 22.10
N LYS A 339 13.10 9.79 21.50
CA LYS A 339 11.77 9.23 21.66
C LYS A 339 11.59 7.89 20.96
N LEU A 340 12.32 7.63 19.86
CA LEU A 340 12.21 6.39 19.09
C LEU A 340 13.12 5.28 19.60
N PHE A 341 14.29 5.64 20.14
CA PHE A 341 15.37 4.68 20.42
C PHE A 341 15.81 4.64 21.88
N TRP A 342 15.04 5.24 22.80
CA TRP A 342 15.37 5.32 24.23
C TRP A 342 16.79 5.85 24.47
N GLY A 343 17.17 6.90 23.75
CA GLY A 343 18.49 7.54 23.86
C GLY A 343 19.68 6.70 23.37
N ARG A 344 19.46 5.63 22.60
CA ARG A 344 20.56 4.84 22.00
C ARG A 344 20.95 5.40 20.62
N PRO A 345 22.22 5.80 20.40
CA PRO A 345 22.68 6.26 19.10
C PRO A 345 22.94 5.08 18.16
N ARG A 346 22.35 5.12 16.95
CA ARG A 346 22.80 4.50 15.67
C ARG A 346 21.62 4.44 14.69
N HIS A 347 21.84 4.83 13.43
CA HIS A 347 20.89 4.85 12.30
C HIS A 347 19.98 3.62 12.17
N PRO A 348 18.69 3.71 12.57
CA PRO A 348 17.74 2.65 12.31
C PRO A 348 16.87 3.02 11.13
N ILE A 349 16.62 2.05 10.26
CA ILE A 349 15.47 2.08 9.35
C ILE A 349 14.21 2.32 10.20
N VAL A 350 13.54 3.46 9.97
CA VAL A 350 12.23 3.79 10.52
C VAL A 350 11.23 3.79 9.39
N GLU A 351 10.28 2.88 9.47
CA GLU A 351 9.25 2.67 8.47
C GLU A 351 7.90 3.14 8.98
N PRO A 352 7.33 4.22 8.43
CA PRO A 352 5.94 4.58 8.62
C PRO A 352 5.04 3.53 7.98
N LEU A 353 4.14 2.98 8.78
CA LEU A 353 3.24 1.90 8.36
C LEU A 353 1.82 2.41 8.14
N PHE A 354 1.30 3.21 9.08
CA PHE A 354 -0.09 3.65 9.06
C PHE A 354 -0.26 4.92 9.88
N VAL A 355 -1.18 5.78 9.48
CA VAL A 355 -1.62 6.93 10.28
C VAL A 355 -3.13 6.89 10.44
N SER A 356 -3.59 6.93 11.69
CA SER A 356 -5.02 6.93 12.04
C SER A 356 -5.66 8.29 11.77
N LYS A 357 -7.01 8.31 11.71
CA LYS A 357 -7.78 9.56 11.61
C LYS A 357 -7.59 10.47 12.83
N ASP A 358 -7.26 9.89 13.98
CA ASP A 358 -7.02 10.60 15.23
C ASP A 358 -5.58 11.14 15.34
N GLY A 359 -4.78 11.00 14.28
CA GLY A 359 -3.39 11.49 14.27
C GLY A 359 -2.42 10.60 15.01
N VAL A 360 -2.64 9.29 15.08
CA VAL A 360 -1.67 8.34 15.64
C VAL A 360 -0.92 7.68 14.49
N LEU A 361 0.39 7.95 14.42
CA LEU A 361 1.32 7.37 13.45
C LEU A 361 1.92 6.08 14.02
N LEU A 362 1.69 4.97 13.32
CA LEU A 362 2.32 3.67 13.57
C LEU A 362 3.61 3.56 12.75
N LEU A 363 4.72 3.33 13.45
CA LEU A 363 6.05 3.17 12.89
C LEU A 363 6.61 1.79 13.25
N ARG A 364 7.50 1.27 12.40
CA ARG A 364 8.41 0.17 12.72
C ARG A 364 9.85 0.67 12.78
N THR A 365 10.59 0.16 13.76
CA THR A 365 12.04 0.38 13.91
C THR A 365 12.85 -0.89 13.59
N MET A 366 14.16 -0.79 13.32
CA MET A 366 15.06 -1.91 12.93
C MET A 366 15.03 -3.18 13.81
N ARG A 367 14.61 -3.10 15.08
CA ARG A 367 14.44 -4.29 15.94
C ARG A 367 13.00 -4.82 15.92
N SER A 368 12.29 -4.47 14.85
CA SER A 368 10.88 -4.72 14.61
C SER A 368 9.96 -4.37 15.75
N LYS A 369 10.34 -3.35 16.52
CA LYS A 369 9.44 -2.78 17.51
C LYS A 369 8.52 -1.82 16.81
N LEU A 370 7.23 -2.02 17.05
CA LEU A 370 6.21 -1.07 16.68
C LEU A 370 6.22 0.10 17.67
N VAL A 371 6.03 1.30 17.15
CA VAL A 371 5.99 2.54 17.93
C VAL A 371 4.76 3.32 17.47
N LEU A 372 4.02 3.88 18.43
CA LEU A 372 2.90 4.76 18.18
C LEU A 372 3.29 6.18 18.54
N CYS A 373 3.21 7.10 17.60
CA CYS A 373 3.47 8.51 17.81
C CYS A 373 2.17 9.30 17.63
N ASN A 374 1.71 9.96 18.68
CA ASN A 374 0.58 10.87 18.60
C ASN A 374 1.06 12.21 18.02
N LEU A 375 0.59 12.54 16.83
CA LEU A 375 0.99 13.73 16.09
C LEU A 375 0.45 15.02 16.71
N ASN A 376 -0.60 14.97 17.52
CA ASN A 376 -1.22 16.15 18.13
C ASN A 376 -0.47 16.66 19.37
N ASN A 377 0.13 15.75 20.14
CA ASN A 377 0.83 16.10 21.40
C ASN A 377 2.28 15.60 21.47
N GLY A 378 2.77 14.92 20.42
CA GLY A 378 4.12 14.37 20.34
C GLY A 378 4.38 13.21 21.31
N GLY A 379 3.34 12.63 21.92
CA GLY A 379 3.43 11.49 22.82
C GLY A 379 3.80 10.21 22.07
N VAL A 380 4.54 9.32 22.74
CA VAL A 380 4.99 8.05 22.16
C VAL A 380 4.58 6.88 23.05
N ASP A 381 4.02 5.85 22.45
CA ASP A 381 3.65 4.60 23.11
C ASP A 381 4.23 3.39 22.36
N TYR A 382 4.36 2.26 23.05
CA TYR A 382 5.02 1.05 22.59
C TYR A 382 4.06 -0.13 22.72
N PRO A 383 3.30 -0.45 21.67
CA PRO A 383 2.30 -1.50 21.74
C PRO A 383 2.95 -2.85 22.00
N ARG A 384 2.31 -3.67 22.83
CA ARG A 384 2.79 -5.02 23.14
C ARG A 384 2.44 -5.98 22.01
N THR A 385 3.47 -6.47 21.32
CA THR A 385 3.38 -7.52 20.31
C THR A 385 4.20 -8.74 20.73
N SER A 386 3.90 -9.92 20.19
CA SER A 386 4.81 -11.05 20.31
C SER A 386 6.12 -10.79 19.51
N ASP A 387 7.21 -11.45 19.91
CA ASP A 387 8.56 -11.22 19.35
C ASP A 387 8.70 -11.64 17.88
N ILE A 388 7.68 -12.25 17.27
CA ILE A 388 7.70 -12.78 15.89
C ILE A 388 7.93 -11.65 14.85
N LEU A 389 7.61 -10.40 15.18
CA LEU A 389 7.96 -9.27 14.32
C LEU A 389 9.48 -9.10 14.15
N GLY A 390 10.30 -9.55 15.11
CA GLY A 390 11.75 -9.35 15.26
C GLY A 390 12.68 -9.91 14.17
N THR A 391 12.16 -10.57 13.13
CA THR A 391 12.97 -11.33 12.17
C THR A 391 13.61 -10.49 11.04
N GLY A 392 13.48 -9.16 11.06
CA GLY A 392 14.09 -8.26 10.06
C GLY A 392 13.44 -8.31 8.66
N ARG A 393 12.29 -8.96 8.51
CA ARG A 393 11.57 -9.13 7.23
C ARG A 393 10.59 -7.98 6.96
N GLU A 394 10.34 -7.63 5.70
CA GLU A 394 9.44 -6.52 5.34
C GLU A 394 8.01 -6.71 5.88
N LEU A 395 7.38 -5.60 6.31
CA LEU A 395 5.96 -5.59 6.65
C LEU A 395 5.16 -5.01 5.49
N HIS A 396 4.00 -5.60 5.22
CA HIS A 396 3.10 -5.14 4.17
C HIS A 396 1.74 -4.76 4.75
N ILE A 397 1.28 -3.56 4.41
CA ILE A 397 -0.07 -3.10 4.74
C ILE A 397 -1.08 -3.81 3.84
N TYR A 398 -2.04 -4.49 4.45
CA TYR A 398 -3.11 -5.19 3.76
C TYR A 398 -4.47 -4.64 4.19
N TYR A 399 -5.29 -4.26 3.22
CA TYR A 399 -6.69 -3.91 3.45
C TYR A 399 -7.58 -5.08 3.05
N GLU A 400 -8.52 -5.41 3.92
CA GLU A 400 -9.52 -6.44 3.64
C GLU A 400 -10.35 -6.08 2.39
N SER A 401 -10.46 -7.03 1.46
CA SER A 401 -11.08 -6.80 0.15
C SER A 401 -11.80 -8.04 -0.38
N LEU A 402 -12.82 -7.82 -1.22
CA LEU A 402 -13.50 -8.84 -2.01
C LEU A 402 -12.80 -9.16 -3.35
N VAL A 403 -11.70 -8.46 -3.66
CA VAL A 403 -10.97 -8.62 -4.93
C VAL A 403 -10.53 -10.06 -5.13
N SER A 404 -10.88 -10.59 -6.30
CA SER A 404 -10.46 -11.89 -6.79
C SER A 404 -9.05 -11.80 -7.40
N PRO A 405 -8.19 -12.82 -7.21
CA PRO A 405 -6.89 -12.90 -7.89
C PRO A 405 -6.98 -13.41 -9.35
N PHE A 406 -8.18 -13.61 -9.87
CA PHE A 406 -8.48 -14.13 -11.22
C PHE A 406 -9.03 -13.05 -12.14
#